data_AF-A0A3N5ZHE2-F1
#
_entry.id   AF-A0A3N5ZHE2-F1
#
_cell.length_a   1.000
_cell.length_b   1.000
_cell.length_c   1.000
_cell.angle_alpha   90.00
_cell.angle_beta   90.00
_cell.angle_gamma   90.00
#
_symmetry.space_group_name_H-M   'P 1'
#
loop_
_entity.id
_entity.type
_entity.pdbx_description
1 polymer ?
#
loop_
_entity_poly.entity_id
_entity_poly.type
_entity_poly.pdbx_seq_one_letter_code
_entity_poly.pdbx_strand_id
1 'polypeptide(L)'
;MDKCIACGACTKKCPGKKSDEYNEGITQRKAIYVPYPQAVPLKYAIDPEICLYLQKGKCGTCKKVCPTGAINYDDKEKQITLNIGSVIVTAGFKAFNPSKLDQYQHGILPNVVTSLEFERYLSAGGPTAGHIKRPSDGKEPGKIAWLQCVGSRDINKCDNEYCSSVCCMYAIKESVIAKEHLGKNFQPAIFFMDLRSHGKDFEKYYNRAKADGVRFIRSRVHSITEIDKSGTLDLRYVTESGEI
;
A
#
# COMPACT_ATOMS: atom_id res chain seq x y z
N MET A 1 25.69 -4.66 15.08
CA MET A 1 24.70 -3.60 14.72
C MET A 1 25.30 -2.20 14.82
N ASP A 2 26.21 -1.96 15.77
CA ASP A 2 26.70 -0.62 16.14
C ASP A 2 27.53 0.07 15.06
N LYS A 3 28.29 -0.70 14.27
CA LYS A 3 29.14 -0.16 13.18
C LYS A 3 28.36 0.39 11.98
N CYS A 4 27.07 0.04 11.82
CA CYS A 4 26.30 0.45 10.66
C CYS A 4 25.90 1.93 10.77
N ILE A 5 26.35 2.77 9.84
CA ILE A 5 26.02 4.21 9.78
C ILE A 5 24.90 4.54 8.79
N ALA A 6 24.22 3.51 8.26
CA ALA A 6 23.10 3.65 7.32
C ALA A 6 23.33 4.56 6.09
N CYS A 7 24.56 4.63 5.56
CA CYS A 7 24.89 5.50 4.42
C CYS A 7 24.40 5.00 3.04
N GLY A 8 23.89 3.77 2.95
CA GLY A 8 23.34 3.20 1.71
C GLY A 8 24.34 2.79 0.62
N ALA A 9 25.65 2.90 0.87
CA ALA A 9 26.69 2.48 -0.09
C ALA A 9 26.54 1.01 -0.52
N CYS A 10 26.16 0.13 0.42
CA CYS A 10 25.99 -1.30 0.18
C CYS A 10 24.83 -1.63 -0.79
N THR A 11 23.71 -0.91 -0.68
CA THR A 11 22.50 -1.14 -1.48
C THR A 11 22.70 -0.74 -2.93
N LYS A 12 23.44 0.36 -3.17
CA LYS A 12 23.78 0.83 -4.53
C LYS A 12 24.50 -0.21 -5.38
N LYS A 13 25.23 -1.14 -4.75
CA LYS A 13 26.03 -2.17 -5.42
C LYS A 13 25.45 -3.59 -5.31
N CYS A 14 24.31 -3.75 -4.66
CA CYS A 14 23.69 -5.05 -4.48
C CYS A 14 22.96 -5.51 -5.77
N PRO A 15 23.30 -6.70 -6.32
CA PRO A 15 22.62 -7.22 -7.50
C PRO A 15 21.29 -7.92 -7.19
N GLY A 16 21.10 -8.45 -5.98
CA GLY A 16 19.87 -9.13 -5.58
C GLY A 16 18.69 -8.16 -5.56
N LYS A 17 17.55 -8.57 -6.15
CA LYS A 17 16.32 -7.79 -6.22
C LYS A 17 15.12 -8.66 -5.87
N LYS A 18 14.14 -8.09 -5.17
CA LYS A 18 12.82 -8.68 -4.89
C LYS A 18 11.79 -7.56 -4.89
N SER A 19 10.52 -7.94 -5.03
CA SER A 19 9.39 -7.05 -4.79
C SER A 19 9.54 -6.35 -3.43
N ASP A 20 9.30 -5.06 -3.38
CA ASP A 20 9.41 -4.25 -2.17
C ASP A 20 8.12 -4.33 -1.35
N GLU A 21 8.13 -5.11 -0.28
CA GLU A 21 6.95 -5.38 0.54
C GLU A 21 6.43 -4.11 1.24
N TYR A 22 7.29 -3.15 1.57
CA TYR A 22 6.86 -1.88 2.17
C TYR A 22 6.12 -0.98 1.17
N ASN A 23 6.46 -1.10 -0.12
CA ASN A 23 5.84 -0.37 -1.20
C ASN A 23 4.79 -1.20 -1.95
N GLU A 24 4.18 -2.20 -1.29
CA GLU A 24 3.14 -3.07 -1.85
C GLU A 24 3.52 -3.69 -3.22
N GLY A 25 4.80 -3.93 -3.43
CA GLY A 25 5.34 -4.49 -4.67
C GLY A 25 5.36 -3.56 -5.89
N ILE A 26 5.05 -2.27 -5.72
CA ILE A 26 5.14 -1.26 -6.79
C ILE A 26 6.58 -1.09 -7.29
N THR A 27 7.56 -1.24 -6.38
CA THR A 27 8.99 -1.16 -6.68
C THR A 27 9.72 -2.45 -6.33
N GLN A 28 10.98 -2.53 -6.72
CA GLN A 28 11.89 -3.58 -6.29
C GLN A 28 12.89 -3.03 -5.27
N ARG A 29 13.10 -3.77 -4.17
CA ARG A 29 14.18 -3.51 -3.22
C ARG A 29 15.36 -4.44 -3.46
N LYS A 30 16.47 -4.16 -2.79
CA LYS A 30 17.70 -4.98 -2.84
C LYS A 30 17.73 -6.03 -1.73
N ALA A 31 18.63 -7.01 -1.86
CA ALA A 31 18.91 -7.99 -0.81
C ALA A 31 19.43 -7.35 0.48
N ILE A 32 20.25 -6.30 0.39
CA ILE A 32 20.63 -5.46 1.53
C ILE A 32 19.83 -4.16 1.50
N TYR A 33 19.01 -3.92 2.51
CA TYR A 33 17.97 -2.90 2.48
C TYR A 33 17.71 -2.31 3.87
N VAL A 34 17.03 -1.17 3.89
CA VAL A 34 16.31 -0.63 5.06
C VAL A 34 14.83 -0.67 4.67
N PRO A 35 13.90 -1.07 5.57
CA PRO A 35 12.48 -1.17 5.23
C PRO A 35 11.87 0.13 4.68
N TYR A 36 12.21 1.27 5.29
CA TYR A 36 11.79 2.60 4.86
C TYR A 36 12.77 3.68 5.35
N PRO A 37 12.81 4.88 4.75
CA PRO A 37 13.87 5.88 5.02
C PRO A 37 13.98 6.33 6.50
N GLN A 38 12.88 6.31 7.24
CA GLN A 38 12.80 6.71 8.66
C GLN A 38 12.78 5.52 9.63
N ALA A 39 13.20 4.32 9.21
CA ALA A 39 13.14 3.13 10.05
C ALA A 39 13.90 3.30 11.36
N VAL A 40 13.35 2.75 12.45
CA VAL A 40 13.97 2.75 13.78
C VAL A 40 14.13 1.30 14.27
N PRO A 41 15.36 0.84 14.56
CA PRO A 41 16.63 1.53 14.36
C PRO A 41 16.96 1.68 12.87
N LEU A 42 17.57 2.82 12.47
CA LEU A 42 17.97 3.06 11.08
C LEU A 42 19.22 2.23 10.75
N LYS A 43 19.02 0.96 10.41
CA LYS A 43 20.07 -0.03 10.17
C LYS A 43 19.69 -0.90 8.98
N TYR A 44 20.70 -1.27 8.19
CA TYR A 44 20.51 -2.18 7.07
C TYR A 44 20.38 -3.63 7.56
N ALA A 45 19.48 -4.37 6.94
CA ALA A 45 19.34 -5.82 7.07
C ALA A 45 19.69 -6.50 5.74
N ILE A 46 20.08 -7.76 5.81
CA ILE A 46 20.30 -8.62 4.63
C ILE A 46 19.18 -9.66 4.61
N ASP A 47 18.44 -9.70 3.51
CA ASP A 47 17.46 -10.73 3.22
C ASP A 47 18.18 -12.01 2.74
N PRO A 48 18.16 -13.10 3.51
CA PRO A 48 18.84 -14.33 3.15
C PRO A 48 18.22 -15.03 1.93
N GLU A 49 16.93 -14.80 1.64
CA GLU A 49 16.19 -15.47 0.55
C GLU A 49 16.61 -14.99 -0.85
N ILE A 50 17.30 -13.86 -0.94
CA ILE A 50 17.73 -13.27 -2.22
C ILE A 50 19.20 -12.82 -2.22
N CYS A 51 19.90 -13.00 -1.10
CA CYS A 51 21.31 -12.70 -1.00
C CYS A 51 22.16 -13.80 -1.65
N LEU A 52 22.76 -13.47 -2.81
CA LEU A 52 23.62 -14.40 -3.55
C LEU A 52 24.84 -14.91 -2.76
N TYR A 53 25.31 -14.17 -1.75
CA TYR A 53 26.37 -14.65 -0.86
C TYR A 53 25.84 -15.72 0.10
N LEU A 54 24.74 -15.45 0.80
CA LEU A 54 24.18 -16.37 1.79
C LEU A 54 23.60 -17.64 1.14
N GLN A 55 23.11 -17.54 -0.11
CA GLN A 55 22.57 -18.69 -0.84
C GLN A 55 23.64 -19.53 -1.55
N LYS A 56 24.65 -18.90 -2.15
CA LYS A 56 25.56 -19.56 -3.12
C LYS A 56 27.04 -19.31 -2.85
N GLY A 57 27.40 -18.44 -1.91
CA GLY A 57 28.78 -18.05 -1.63
C GLY A 57 29.47 -17.20 -2.72
N LYS A 58 28.74 -16.71 -3.72
CA LYS A 58 29.31 -16.11 -4.96
C LYS A 58 29.30 -14.58 -5.04
N CYS A 59 29.00 -13.87 -3.93
CA CYS A 59 28.90 -12.40 -3.90
C CYS A 59 29.84 -11.81 -2.82
N GLY A 60 29.60 -10.58 -2.35
CA GLY A 60 30.44 -9.92 -1.33
C GLY A 60 30.63 -8.42 -1.55
N THR A 61 30.08 -7.87 -2.64
CA THR A 61 30.27 -6.46 -3.01
C THR A 61 29.84 -5.50 -1.92
N CYS A 62 28.71 -5.78 -1.24
CA CYS A 62 28.25 -4.92 -0.15
C CYS A 62 29.26 -4.84 1.00
N LYS A 63 29.91 -5.96 1.37
CA LYS A 63 30.97 -5.97 2.39
C LYS A 63 32.19 -5.16 1.97
N LYS A 64 32.62 -5.29 0.70
CA LYS A 64 33.77 -4.55 0.14
C LYS A 64 33.58 -3.03 0.14
N VAL A 65 32.36 -2.55 -0.11
CA VAL A 65 32.06 -1.10 -0.20
C VAL A 65 31.58 -0.48 1.13
N CYS A 66 31.47 -1.26 2.19
CA CYS A 66 31.02 -0.76 3.49
C CYS A 66 32.18 -0.05 4.20
N PRO A 67 32.13 1.28 4.39
CA PRO A 67 33.25 2.04 4.93
C PRO A 67 33.58 1.69 6.40
N THR A 68 32.60 1.17 7.14
CA THR A 68 32.74 0.83 8.57
C THR A 68 32.93 -0.66 8.82
N GLY A 69 32.98 -1.49 7.77
CA GLY A 69 33.10 -2.93 7.92
C GLY A 69 31.95 -3.57 8.72
N ALA A 70 30.74 -3.00 8.65
CA ALA A 70 29.61 -3.42 9.47
C ALA A 70 28.97 -4.76 9.04
N ILE A 71 29.22 -5.23 7.82
CA ILE A 71 28.57 -6.41 7.24
C ILE A 71 29.25 -7.69 7.73
N ASN A 72 28.47 -8.50 8.45
CA ASN A 72 28.86 -9.83 8.91
C ASN A 72 27.92 -10.88 8.28
N TYR A 73 28.46 -11.80 7.49
CA TYR A 73 27.68 -12.89 6.88
C TYR A 73 27.55 -14.12 7.79
N ASP A 74 28.37 -14.19 8.84
CA ASP A 74 28.39 -15.28 9.80
C ASP A 74 27.46 -15.01 11.00
N ASP A 75 26.71 -13.91 10.97
CA ASP A 75 25.71 -13.59 11.98
C ASP A 75 24.53 -14.58 11.88
N LYS A 76 24.17 -15.19 12.99
CA LYS A 76 23.18 -16.28 13.06
C LYS A 76 22.08 -15.95 14.05
N GLU A 77 20.93 -16.58 13.84
CA GLU A 77 19.82 -16.56 14.80
C GLU A 77 20.31 -16.99 16.19
N LYS A 78 19.82 -16.28 17.22
CA LYS A 78 20.15 -16.55 18.62
C LYS A 78 18.85 -16.75 19.39
N GLN A 79 18.80 -17.82 20.17
CA GLN A 79 17.74 -18.02 21.15
C GLN A 79 18.07 -17.22 22.41
N ILE A 80 17.14 -16.36 22.84
CA ILE A 80 17.29 -15.52 24.04
C ILE A 80 16.20 -15.93 25.02
N THR A 81 16.60 -16.30 26.24
CA THR A 81 15.66 -16.60 27.33
C THR A 81 15.42 -15.33 28.15
N LEU A 82 14.16 -14.96 28.31
CA LEU A 82 13.75 -13.79 29.09
C LEU A 82 12.84 -14.23 30.23
N ASN A 83 13.17 -13.84 31.46
CA ASN A 83 12.32 -14.05 32.63
C ASN A 83 11.42 -12.82 32.80
N ILE A 84 10.15 -12.95 32.46
CA ILE A 84 9.18 -11.84 32.44
C ILE A 84 7.93 -12.18 33.25
N GLY A 85 7.26 -11.15 33.79
CA GLY A 85 6.01 -11.32 34.54
C GLY A 85 4.74 -11.28 33.69
N SER A 86 4.79 -10.66 32.49
CA SER A 86 3.63 -10.52 31.61
C SER A 86 4.04 -10.30 30.15
N VAL A 87 3.11 -10.59 29.23
CA VAL A 87 3.27 -10.41 27.77
C VAL A 87 2.12 -9.54 27.26
N ILE A 88 2.42 -8.56 26.40
CA ILE A 88 1.44 -7.77 25.67
C ILE A 88 1.55 -8.12 24.19
N VAL A 89 0.45 -8.52 23.55
CA VAL A 89 0.42 -8.90 22.13
C VAL A 89 -0.10 -7.75 21.28
N THR A 90 0.75 -7.22 20.40
CA THR A 90 0.43 -6.06 19.53
C THR A 90 0.82 -6.31 18.07
N ALA A 91 0.53 -7.51 17.54
CA ALA A 91 0.94 -7.93 16.19
C ALA A 91 0.23 -7.18 15.04
N GLY A 92 -0.81 -6.39 15.33
CA GLY A 92 -1.52 -5.58 14.34
C GLY A 92 -2.42 -6.41 13.42
N PHE A 93 -2.50 -6.01 12.16
CA PHE A 93 -3.34 -6.63 11.13
C PHE A 93 -2.65 -6.64 9.76
N LYS A 94 -3.21 -7.37 8.80
CA LYS A 94 -2.81 -7.34 7.38
C LYS A 94 -3.98 -6.83 6.53
N ALA A 95 -3.68 -6.11 5.47
CA ALA A 95 -4.69 -5.72 4.50
C ALA A 95 -5.28 -6.95 3.80
N PHE A 96 -6.58 -6.89 3.48
CA PHE A 96 -7.23 -7.90 2.68
C PHE A 96 -6.65 -7.91 1.26
N ASN A 97 -6.40 -9.10 0.71
CA ASN A 97 -5.95 -9.25 -0.67
C ASN A 97 -7.16 -9.49 -1.60
N PRO A 98 -7.56 -8.51 -2.45
CA PRO A 98 -8.71 -8.63 -3.31
C PRO A 98 -8.44 -9.39 -4.62
N SER A 99 -7.25 -9.94 -4.85
CA SER A 99 -6.92 -10.67 -6.08
C SER A 99 -7.80 -11.90 -6.32
N LYS A 100 -8.48 -12.41 -5.28
CA LYS A 100 -9.44 -13.52 -5.38
C LYS A 100 -10.87 -13.07 -5.72
N LEU A 101 -11.14 -11.76 -5.67
CA LEU A 101 -12.42 -11.18 -6.03
C LEU A 101 -12.43 -10.88 -7.54
N ASP A 102 -12.86 -11.88 -8.31
CA ASP A 102 -12.93 -11.85 -9.76
C ASP A 102 -13.66 -10.63 -10.30
N GLN A 103 -14.69 -10.17 -9.60
CA GLN A 103 -15.46 -8.99 -10.01
C GLN A 103 -14.68 -7.66 -9.96
N TYR A 104 -13.59 -7.58 -9.18
CA TYR A 104 -12.80 -6.34 -9.06
C TYR A 104 -11.47 -6.39 -9.82
N GLN A 105 -11.05 -7.55 -10.31
CA GLN A 105 -9.92 -7.66 -11.26
C GLN A 105 -8.58 -7.09 -10.73
N HIS A 106 -8.38 -7.06 -9.41
CA HIS A 106 -7.08 -6.69 -8.82
C HIS A 106 -6.02 -7.74 -9.18
N GLY A 107 -4.85 -7.27 -9.61
CA GLY A 107 -3.78 -8.12 -10.14
C GLY A 107 -3.93 -8.48 -11.63
N ILE A 108 -5.06 -8.16 -12.26
CA ILE A 108 -5.29 -8.33 -13.70
C ILE A 108 -5.27 -6.97 -14.40
N LEU A 109 -6.08 -6.02 -13.93
CA LEU A 109 -6.15 -4.67 -14.49
C LEU A 109 -5.17 -3.74 -13.77
N PRO A 110 -4.16 -3.16 -14.46
CA PRO A 110 -3.10 -2.38 -13.81
C PRO A 110 -3.61 -1.15 -13.04
N ASN A 111 -4.73 -0.56 -13.46
CA ASN A 111 -5.29 0.63 -12.83
C ASN A 111 -6.28 0.31 -11.70
N VAL A 112 -6.45 -0.97 -11.35
CA VAL A 112 -7.13 -1.38 -10.12
C VAL A 112 -6.07 -1.59 -9.05
N VAL A 113 -6.06 -0.70 -8.06
CA VAL A 113 -5.14 -0.75 -6.92
C VAL A 113 -5.90 -0.80 -5.60
N THR A 114 -5.28 -1.36 -4.57
CA THR A 114 -5.80 -1.31 -3.20
C THR A 114 -5.57 0.07 -2.58
N SER A 115 -6.32 0.42 -1.53
CA SER A 115 -6.03 1.65 -0.78
C SER A 115 -4.65 1.65 -0.14
N LEU A 116 -4.10 0.50 0.25
CA LEU A 116 -2.74 0.44 0.79
C LEU A 116 -1.68 0.71 -0.29
N GLU A 117 -1.86 0.16 -1.51
CA GLU A 117 -1.05 0.52 -2.67
C GLU A 117 -1.19 2.02 -2.99
N PHE A 118 -2.41 2.56 -2.93
CA PHE A 118 -2.68 3.98 -3.14
C PHE A 118 -1.98 4.89 -2.12
N GLU A 119 -1.92 4.50 -0.85
CA GLU A 119 -1.13 5.20 0.17
C GLU A 119 0.35 5.29 -0.20
N ARG A 120 0.90 4.24 -0.83
CA ARG A 120 2.29 4.26 -1.30
C ARG A 120 2.47 5.25 -2.45
N TYR A 121 1.53 5.33 -3.40
CA TYR A 121 1.55 6.35 -4.46
C TYR A 121 1.42 7.78 -3.90
N LEU A 122 0.61 7.95 -2.86
CA LEU A 122 0.34 9.24 -2.22
C LEU A 122 1.50 9.72 -1.34
N SER A 123 2.26 8.77 -0.76
CA SER A 123 3.34 9.08 0.17
C SER A 123 4.51 9.81 -0.49
N ALA A 124 4.97 10.91 0.12
CA ALA A 124 6.19 11.60 -0.27
C ALA A 124 7.45 10.71 -0.18
N GLY A 125 7.46 9.76 0.76
CA GLY A 125 8.51 8.73 0.87
C GLY A 125 8.22 7.46 0.08
N GLY A 126 7.17 7.47 -0.75
CA GLY A 126 6.75 6.37 -1.59
C GLY A 126 7.44 6.33 -2.95
N PRO A 127 7.15 5.31 -3.76
CA PRO A 127 7.81 5.06 -5.04
C PRO A 127 7.63 6.17 -6.08
N THR A 128 6.56 6.95 -5.97
CA THR A 128 6.25 8.06 -6.87
C THR A 128 6.44 9.44 -6.24
N ALA A 129 7.02 9.51 -5.03
CA ALA A 129 7.24 10.75 -4.28
C ALA A 129 5.97 11.61 -4.12
N GLY A 130 4.80 10.98 -4.02
CA GLY A 130 3.50 11.66 -3.92
C GLY A 130 2.88 12.07 -5.26
N HIS A 131 3.52 11.79 -6.40
CA HIS A 131 2.93 12.04 -7.71
C HIS A 131 2.00 10.86 -8.09
N ILE A 132 0.70 11.12 -8.13
CA ILE A 132 -0.30 10.09 -8.45
C ILE A 132 -0.30 9.84 -9.95
N LYS A 133 0.08 8.63 -10.35
CA LYS A 133 0.14 8.20 -11.74
C LYS A 133 -0.57 6.86 -11.91
N ARG A 134 -1.27 6.71 -13.02
CA ARG A 134 -1.87 5.45 -13.43
C ARG A 134 -0.77 4.40 -13.67
N PRO A 135 -0.84 3.20 -13.06
CA PRO A 135 0.18 2.17 -13.28
C PRO A 135 0.28 1.70 -14.73
N SER A 136 -0.79 1.77 -15.52
CA SER A 136 -0.79 1.30 -16.91
C SER A 136 0.09 2.14 -17.86
N ASP A 137 0.07 3.47 -17.69
CA ASP A 137 0.61 4.41 -18.69
C ASP A 137 1.38 5.60 -18.09
N GLY A 138 1.48 5.69 -16.77
CA GLY A 138 2.20 6.74 -16.06
C GLY A 138 1.55 8.12 -16.11
N LYS A 139 0.33 8.25 -16.64
CA LYS A 139 -0.39 9.53 -16.73
C LYS A 139 -1.14 9.84 -15.45
N GLU A 140 -1.38 11.12 -15.20
CA GLU A 140 -2.24 11.55 -14.09
C GLU A 140 -3.70 11.17 -14.36
N PRO A 141 -4.41 10.55 -13.39
CA PRO A 141 -5.81 10.21 -13.56
C PRO A 141 -6.70 11.44 -13.40
N GLY A 142 -7.60 11.68 -14.37
CA GLY A 142 -8.63 12.72 -14.24
C GLY A 142 -9.79 12.34 -13.31
N LYS A 143 -10.01 11.02 -13.08
CA LYS A 143 -11.06 10.48 -12.22
C LYS A 143 -10.51 9.28 -11.45
N ILE A 144 -10.88 9.14 -10.17
CA ILE A 144 -10.64 7.94 -9.36
C ILE A 144 -11.93 7.57 -8.62
N ALA A 145 -12.21 6.27 -8.55
CA ALA A 145 -13.30 5.69 -7.78
C ALA A 145 -12.72 4.87 -6.61
N TRP A 146 -13.15 5.15 -5.39
CA TRP A 146 -12.87 4.35 -4.21
C TRP A 146 -14.06 3.45 -3.91
N LEU A 147 -13.84 2.14 -3.86
CA LEU A 147 -14.88 1.15 -3.58
C LEU A 147 -14.82 0.72 -2.12
N GLN A 148 -15.87 1.00 -1.36
CA GLN A 148 -15.92 0.63 0.05
C GLN A 148 -16.30 -0.84 0.25
N CYS A 149 -15.93 -1.36 1.41
CA CYS A 149 -16.26 -2.73 1.87
C CYS A 149 -15.68 -3.85 1.00
N VAL A 150 -14.61 -3.61 0.25
CA VAL A 150 -13.87 -4.69 -0.42
C VAL A 150 -13.22 -5.59 0.64
N GLY A 151 -13.62 -6.87 0.70
CA GLY A 151 -13.15 -7.84 1.70
C GLY A 151 -13.76 -7.67 3.09
N SER A 152 -14.87 -6.95 3.23
CA SER A 152 -15.57 -6.75 4.52
C SER A 152 -17.06 -6.66 4.29
N ARG A 153 -17.87 -7.08 5.26
CA ARG A 153 -19.33 -7.20 5.09
C ARG A 153 -19.67 -8.03 3.83
N ASP A 154 -18.94 -9.13 3.67
CA ASP A 154 -19.01 -10.03 2.53
C ASP A 154 -18.82 -11.48 2.97
N ILE A 155 -19.94 -12.11 3.32
CA ILE A 155 -20.01 -13.52 3.69
C ILE A 155 -19.80 -14.41 2.46
N ASN A 156 -20.28 -13.97 1.29
CA ASN A 156 -20.36 -14.81 0.10
C ASN A 156 -19.01 -15.03 -0.59
N LYS A 157 -18.16 -14.00 -0.67
CA LYS A 157 -16.90 -14.08 -1.43
C LYS A 157 -15.68 -14.32 -0.57
N CYS A 158 -15.72 -13.97 0.73
CA CYS A 158 -14.57 -14.07 1.61
C CYS A 158 -14.88 -14.41 3.08
N ASP A 159 -16.15 -14.68 3.41
CA ASP A 159 -16.62 -15.02 4.77
C ASP A 159 -16.28 -13.97 5.85
N ASN A 160 -16.09 -12.72 5.45
CA ASN A 160 -15.80 -11.61 6.35
C ASN A 160 -17.08 -10.81 6.62
N GLU A 161 -17.88 -11.23 7.60
CA GLU A 161 -19.13 -10.54 7.98
C GLU A 161 -18.90 -9.17 8.65
N TYR A 162 -17.72 -8.97 9.23
CA TYR A 162 -17.38 -7.78 10.00
C TYR A 162 -17.13 -6.53 9.14
N CYS A 163 -17.17 -5.37 9.79
CA CYS A 163 -16.71 -4.11 9.22
C CYS A 163 -15.26 -3.84 9.62
N SER A 164 -14.39 -3.48 8.66
CA SER A 164 -12.99 -3.11 8.92
C SER A 164 -12.81 -1.75 9.62
N SER A 165 -13.88 -1.08 10.01
CA SER A 165 -13.94 0.17 10.81
C SER A 165 -13.33 1.43 10.18
N VAL A 166 -12.14 1.34 9.59
CA VAL A 166 -11.32 2.49 9.15
C VAL A 166 -11.48 2.85 7.67
N CYS A 167 -12.05 1.96 6.86
CA CYS A 167 -12.04 2.09 5.40
C CYS A 167 -12.79 3.31 4.86
N CYS A 168 -13.93 3.65 5.43
CA CYS A 168 -14.65 4.86 5.05
C CYS A 168 -13.78 6.11 5.26
N MET A 169 -13.03 6.16 6.36
CA MET A 169 -12.26 7.36 6.72
C MET A 169 -10.96 7.47 5.94
N TYR A 170 -10.22 6.38 5.73
CA TYR A 170 -9.02 6.47 4.89
C TYR A 170 -9.39 6.80 3.45
N ALA A 171 -10.55 6.35 2.92
CA ALA A 171 -10.96 6.67 1.56
C ALA A 171 -11.34 8.14 1.40
N ILE A 172 -12.02 8.73 2.39
CA ILE A 172 -12.26 10.18 2.42
C ILE A 172 -10.93 10.92 2.46
N LYS A 173 -10.00 10.50 3.32
CA LYS A 173 -8.66 11.10 3.42
C LYS A 173 -7.91 11.02 2.10
N GLU A 174 -7.79 9.82 1.52
CA GLU A 174 -7.16 9.59 0.22
C GLU A 174 -7.78 10.47 -0.87
N SER A 175 -9.11 10.60 -0.91
CA SER A 175 -9.78 11.42 -1.91
C SER A 175 -9.49 12.91 -1.80
N VAL A 176 -9.36 13.42 -0.57
CA VAL A 176 -9.03 14.83 -0.29
C VAL A 176 -7.58 15.11 -0.66
N ILE A 177 -6.63 14.29 -0.18
CA ILE A 177 -5.20 14.49 -0.48
C ILE A 177 -4.94 14.28 -1.99
N ALA A 178 -5.59 13.31 -2.63
CA ALA A 178 -5.48 13.14 -4.08
C ALA A 178 -5.94 14.39 -4.84
N LYS A 179 -7.00 15.05 -4.37
CA LYS A 179 -7.48 16.30 -4.94
C LYS A 179 -6.51 17.46 -4.73
N GLU A 180 -5.84 17.53 -3.58
CA GLU A 180 -4.78 18.52 -3.33
C GLU A 180 -3.60 18.33 -4.30
N HIS A 181 -3.25 17.08 -4.64
CA HIS A 181 -2.15 16.75 -5.54
C HIS A 181 -2.50 16.88 -7.03
N LEU A 182 -3.70 16.45 -7.46
CA LEU A 182 -4.14 16.41 -8.86
C LEU A 182 -4.88 17.68 -9.31
N GLY A 183 -5.21 18.57 -8.37
CA GLY A 183 -5.80 19.87 -8.65
C GLY A 183 -7.30 19.86 -8.93
N LYS A 184 -7.82 21.04 -9.34
CA LYS A 184 -9.26 21.33 -9.35
C LYS A 184 -10.09 20.51 -10.34
N ASN A 185 -9.48 20.03 -11.42
CA ASN A 185 -10.17 19.28 -12.48
C ASN A 185 -10.33 17.79 -12.14
N PHE A 186 -9.69 17.33 -11.07
CA PHE A 186 -9.79 15.95 -10.61
C PHE A 186 -11.18 15.64 -10.02
N GLN A 187 -11.75 14.50 -10.41
CA GLN A 187 -13.09 14.09 -10.01
C GLN A 187 -13.07 12.82 -9.15
N PRO A 188 -12.95 12.94 -7.81
CA PRO A 188 -13.03 11.82 -6.90
C PRO A 188 -14.47 11.33 -6.69
N ALA A 189 -14.66 10.02 -6.57
CA ALA A 189 -15.92 9.41 -6.13
C ALA A 189 -15.70 8.26 -5.16
N ILE A 190 -16.49 8.21 -4.10
CA ILE A 190 -16.51 7.15 -3.10
C ILE A 190 -17.83 6.40 -3.23
N PHE A 191 -17.74 5.11 -3.56
CA PHE A 191 -18.86 4.18 -3.67
C PHE A 191 -19.03 3.39 -2.39
N PHE A 192 -20.19 3.50 -1.75
CA PHE A 192 -20.40 2.96 -0.40
C PHE A 192 -21.80 2.36 -0.20
N MET A 193 -21.95 1.54 0.83
CA MET A 193 -23.27 1.10 1.33
C MET A 193 -23.76 2.02 2.45
N ASP A 194 -22.94 2.14 3.50
CA ASP A 194 -23.10 3.05 4.62
C ASP A 194 -21.75 3.73 4.91
N LEU A 195 -21.75 5.05 5.13
CA LEU A 195 -20.56 5.77 5.58
C LEU A 195 -20.47 5.67 7.11
N ARG A 196 -19.32 5.20 7.62
CA ARG A 196 -19.09 5.01 9.06
C ARG A 196 -18.08 6.02 9.63
N SER A 197 -18.51 7.28 9.71
CA SER A 197 -17.78 8.44 10.25
C SER A 197 -17.95 8.64 11.76
N HIS A 198 -17.84 7.55 12.55
CA HIS A 198 -18.26 7.50 13.96
C HIS A 198 -17.26 8.10 14.99
N GLY A 199 -16.08 8.51 14.56
CA GLY A 199 -15.08 9.13 15.43
C GLY A 199 -15.34 10.61 15.68
N LYS A 200 -14.68 11.19 16.70
CA LYS A 200 -14.74 12.63 16.98
C LYS A 200 -14.31 13.41 15.72
N ASP A 201 -15.16 14.36 15.30
CA ASP A 201 -14.96 15.20 14.12
C ASP A 201 -14.91 14.49 12.76
N PHE A 202 -15.13 13.16 12.70
CA PHE A 202 -15.12 12.41 11.44
C PHE A 202 -16.28 12.80 10.53
N GLU A 203 -17.47 13.05 11.10
CA GLU A 203 -18.61 13.56 10.35
C GLU A 203 -18.35 14.96 9.80
N LYS A 204 -17.65 15.82 10.54
CA LYS A 204 -17.23 17.15 10.03
C LYS A 204 -16.26 17.00 8.87
N TYR A 205 -15.32 16.06 8.96
CA TYR A 205 -14.36 15.78 7.89
C TYR A 205 -15.04 15.28 6.62
N TYR A 206 -16.03 14.37 6.76
CA TYR A 206 -16.88 13.92 5.66
C TYR A 206 -17.63 15.10 5.00
N ASN A 207 -18.31 15.92 5.80
CA ASN A 207 -19.07 17.06 5.29
C ASN A 207 -18.18 18.07 4.57
N ARG A 208 -16.97 18.32 5.07
CA ARG A 208 -15.97 19.15 4.39
C ARG A 208 -15.55 18.54 3.05
N ALA A 209 -15.19 17.26 3.01
CA ALA A 209 -14.81 16.58 1.77
C ALA A 209 -15.94 16.64 0.72
N LYS A 210 -17.19 16.48 1.15
CA LYS A 210 -18.37 16.61 0.29
C LYS A 210 -18.52 18.03 -0.25
N ALA A 211 -18.40 19.04 0.60
CA ALA A 211 -18.44 20.46 0.20
C ALA A 211 -17.30 20.81 -0.78
N ASP A 212 -16.13 20.19 -0.60
CA ASP A 212 -14.96 20.35 -1.47
C ASP A 212 -15.11 19.55 -2.78
N GLY A 213 -16.25 18.93 -3.05
CA GLY A 213 -16.56 18.28 -4.34
C GLY A 213 -16.15 16.82 -4.45
N VAL A 214 -15.92 16.12 -3.34
CA VAL A 214 -15.88 14.65 -3.35
C VAL A 214 -17.28 14.09 -3.52
N ARG A 215 -17.49 13.24 -4.53
CA ARG A 215 -18.78 12.60 -4.78
C ARG A 215 -18.93 11.38 -3.88
N PHE A 216 -20.07 11.28 -3.22
CA PHE A 216 -20.45 10.13 -2.40
C PHE A 216 -21.63 9.45 -3.05
N ILE A 217 -21.43 8.23 -3.52
CA ILE A 217 -22.40 7.48 -4.30
C ILE A 217 -22.79 6.24 -3.49
N ARG A 218 -24.04 6.17 -3.07
CA ARG A 218 -24.56 5.05 -2.30
C ARG A 218 -24.86 3.86 -3.22
N SER A 219 -23.82 3.13 -3.58
CA SER A 219 -23.91 1.94 -4.41
C SER A 219 -22.73 1.02 -4.15
N ARG A 220 -23.00 -0.29 -4.00
CA ARG A 220 -21.94 -1.31 -3.98
C ARG A 220 -21.70 -1.75 -5.42
N VAL A 221 -20.58 -1.32 -5.99
CA VAL A 221 -20.21 -1.66 -7.37
C VAL A 221 -20.10 -3.17 -7.51
N HIS A 222 -20.81 -3.71 -8.51
CA HIS A 222 -20.84 -5.14 -8.79
C HIS A 222 -19.54 -5.62 -9.43
N SER A 223 -19.08 -4.94 -10.49
CA SER A 223 -17.90 -5.35 -11.26
C SER A 223 -17.15 -4.17 -11.88
N ILE A 224 -15.86 -4.36 -12.12
CA ILE A 224 -15.00 -3.44 -12.88
C ILE A 224 -14.61 -4.12 -14.20
N THR A 225 -14.73 -3.40 -15.30
CA THR A 225 -14.26 -3.84 -16.62
C THR A 225 -13.36 -2.79 -17.23
N GLU A 226 -12.59 -3.17 -18.26
CA GLU A 226 -11.80 -2.22 -19.05
C GLU A 226 -12.57 -1.85 -20.32
N ILE A 227 -12.62 -0.56 -20.66
CA ILE A 227 -13.33 -0.07 -21.86
C ILE A 227 -12.54 -0.42 -23.12
N ASP A 228 -11.22 -0.28 -23.07
CA ASP A 228 -10.32 -0.44 -24.20
C ASP A 228 -8.88 -0.68 -23.71
N LYS A 229 -7.95 -0.85 -24.65
CA LYS A 229 -6.52 -1.06 -24.34
C LYS A 229 -5.82 0.16 -23.73
N SER A 230 -6.53 1.28 -23.52
CA SER A 230 -5.93 2.48 -22.91
C SER A 230 -5.79 2.35 -21.40
N GLY A 231 -6.34 1.32 -20.74
CA GLY A 231 -6.37 1.21 -19.28
C GLY A 231 -7.59 1.88 -18.63
N THR A 232 -8.53 2.41 -19.42
CA THR A 232 -9.70 3.11 -18.86
C THR A 232 -10.71 2.12 -18.30
N LEU A 233 -11.09 2.30 -17.04
CA LEU A 233 -12.01 1.42 -16.32
C LEU A 233 -13.46 1.89 -16.47
N ASP A 234 -14.37 0.93 -16.67
CA ASP A 234 -15.82 1.10 -16.62
C ASP A 234 -16.37 0.57 -15.29
N LEU A 235 -17.26 1.35 -14.68
CA LEU A 235 -17.97 0.98 -13.45
C LEU A 235 -19.45 1.24 -13.67
N ARG A 236 -20.24 0.16 -13.68
CA ARG A 236 -21.71 0.24 -13.69
C ARG A 236 -22.24 0.15 -12.27
N TYR A 237 -23.16 1.04 -11.92
CA TYR A 237 -23.70 1.13 -10.58
C TYR A 237 -25.14 1.64 -10.61
N VAL A 238 -25.95 1.21 -9.64
CA VAL A 238 -27.33 1.68 -9.51
C VAL A 238 -27.34 2.94 -8.65
N THR A 239 -28.05 3.97 -9.10
CA THR A 239 -28.30 5.20 -8.35
C THR A 239 -29.37 5.00 -7.28
N GLU A 240 -29.55 5.97 -6.38
CA GLU A 240 -30.61 5.88 -5.36
C GLU A 240 -32.03 5.90 -5.96
N SER A 241 -32.21 6.44 -7.17
CA SER A 241 -33.48 6.40 -7.91
C SER A 241 -33.71 5.08 -8.65
N GLY A 242 -32.75 4.15 -8.63
CA GLY A 242 -32.86 2.86 -9.31
C GLY A 242 -32.41 2.86 -10.77
N GLU A 243 -31.82 3.96 -11.25
CA GLU A 243 -31.25 4.05 -12.59
C GLU A 243 -29.85 3.41 -12.65
N ILE A 244 -29.49 2.81 -13.79
CA ILE A 244 -28.17 2.20 -14.06
C ILE A 244 -27.30 3.15 -14.86
#